data_AF-A0A521NYU9-F1
#
_entry.id   AF-A0A521NYU9-F1
#
_cell.length_a   1.000
_cell.length_b   1.000
_cell.length_c   1.000
_cell.angle_alpha   90.00
_cell.angle_beta   90.00
_cell.angle_gamma   90.00
#
_symmetry.space_group_name_H-M   'P 1'
#
loop_
_entity.id
_entity.type
_entity.pdbx_description
1 polymer ?
#
loop_
_entity_poly.entity_id
_entity_poly.type
_entity_poly.pdbx_seq_one_letter_code
_entity_poly.pdbx_strand_id
1 'polypeptide(L)'
;MLKTKRCWVPVLVMAGLLAGCVSAPPLSRTQLNAVQRGDTLAAVRQNIKPESVNLEYRFSANDRDYLAQHYRVETGITESTTVVCTPGCFPVPIIIPIFTPYVIVYEADPPQRVLSYGTIEELSKNPDDAVSSVMPSLKLAMEKASAAKNAGGK
;
A
#
# COMPACT_ATOMS: atom_id res chain seq x y z
N MET A 1 41.90 33.39 22.85
CA MET A 1 42.69 32.23 23.35
C MET A 1 42.02 31.77 24.64
N LEU A 2 41.57 30.55 24.94
CA LEU A 2 41.70 29.14 24.50
C LEU A 2 40.30 28.53 24.77
N LYS A 3 39.54 28.00 23.79
CA LYS A 3 39.44 26.59 23.36
C LYS A 3 39.50 25.53 24.48
N THR A 4 38.34 25.05 24.95
CA THR A 4 38.22 23.74 25.61
C THR A 4 36.92 23.05 25.18
N LYS A 5 37.07 22.05 24.31
CA LYS A 5 36.00 21.13 23.89
C LYS A 5 35.67 20.21 25.05
N ARG A 6 34.39 20.04 25.37
CA ARG A 6 33.93 18.90 26.18
C ARG A 6 32.77 18.25 25.44
N CYS A 7 33.12 17.22 24.66
CA CYS A 7 32.17 16.31 24.03
C CYS A 7 31.46 15.54 25.15
N TRP A 8 30.28 15.99 25.53
CA TRP A 8 29.30 15.14 26.19
C TRP A 8 28.46 14.54 25.07
N VAL A 9 28.86 13.34 24.62
CA VAL A 9 28.01 12.48 23.81
C VAL A 9 26.90 12.00 24.74
N PRO A 10 25.65 12.45 24.58
CA PRO A 10 24.57 11.93 25.38
C PRO A 10 24.33 10.49 24.95
N VAL A 11 24.26 9.62 25.95
CA VAL A 11 23.73 8.26 25.90
C VAL A 11 22.29 8.34 25.37
N LEU A 12 22.14 8.31 24.04
CA LEU A 12 20.84 8.46 23.35
C LEU A 12 20.82 7.66 22.03
N VAL A 13 21.53 6.53 22.00
CA VAL A 13 21.58 5.62 20.85
C VAL A 13 21.22 4.22 21.31
N MET A 14 20.02 4.01 21.87
CA MET A 14 19.48 2.65 22.06
C MET A 14 17.96 2.66 22.32
N ALA A 15 17.18 3.37 21.49
CA ALA A 15 15.72 3.38 21.61
C ALA A 15 15.01 3.34 20.24
N GLY A 16 15.59 2.62 19.26
CA GLY A 16 15.09 2.65 17.89
C GLY A 16 15.06 1.30 17.18
N LEU A 17 14.74 0.20 17.86
CA LEU A 17 14.62 -1.13 17.22
C LEU A 17 13.42 -1.93 17.75
N LEU A 18 12.33 -1.23 18.10
CA LEU A 18 10.98 -1.81 18.13
C LEU A 18 10.15 -1.19 17.00
N ALA A 19 10.72 -1.11 15.80
CA ALA A 19 9.91 -1.09 14.59
C ALA A 19 9.33 -2.51 14.45
N GLY A 20 8.31 -2.81 15.25
CA GLY A 20 7.47 -3.97 14.98
C GLY A 20 7.04 -3.87 13.53
N CYS A 21 7.29 -4.91 12.75
CA CYS A 21 6.79 -5.05 11.40
C CYS A 21 5.26 -5.15 11.47
N VAL A 22 4.59 -4.04 11.78
CA VAL A 22 3.16 -3.89 11.63
C VAL A 22 2.93 -3.91 10.13
N SER A 23 2.42 -5.03 9.63
CA SER A 23 1.96 -5.10 8.25
C SER A 23 0.77 -4.14 8.12
N ALA A 24 0.77 -3.29 7.09
CA ALA A 24 -0.33 -2.37 6.82
C ALA A 24 -1.68 -3.10 6.89
N PRO A 25 -2.65 -2.64 7.71
CA PRO A 25 -3.95 -3.30 7.83
C PRO A 25 -4.63 -3.35 6.46
N PRO A 26 -5.31 -4.47 6.13
CA PRO A 26 -6.06 -4.56 4.89
C PRO A 26 -7.25 -3.61 4.90
N LEU A 27 -7.65 -3.15 3.72
CA LEU A 27 -8.86 -2.37 3.51
C LEU A 27 -10.05 -3.27 3.24
N SER A 28 -11.22 -2.88 3.73
CA SER A 28 -12.48 -3.45 3.28
C SER A 28 -12.86 -2.93 1.89
N ARG A 29 -13.64 -3.73 1.14
CA ARG A 29 -14.22 -3.30 -0.15
C ARG A 29 -15.02 -1.99 -0.01
N THR A 30 -15.75 -1.83 1.10
CA THR A 30 -16.57 -0.63 1.37
C THR A 30 -15.75 0.64 1.49
N GLN A 31 -14.57 0.58 2.13
CA GLN A 31 -13.66 1.73 2.22
C GLN A 31 -13.09 2.12 0.86
N LEU A 32 -12.82 1.15 -0.01
CA LEU A 32 -12.36 1.42 -1.37
C LEU A 32 -13.48 2.02 -2.24
N ASN A 33 -14.72 1.54 -2.10
CA ASN A 33 -15.88 2.06 -2.84
C ASN A 33 -16.22 3.53 -2.50
N ALA A 34 -15.71 4.05 -1.37
CA ALA A 34 -15.86 5.46 -1.02
C ALA A 34 -14.93 6.39 -1.82
N VAL A 35 -13.97 5.83 -2.57
CA VAL A 35 -13.03 6.58 -3.42
C VAL A 35 -13.67 6.86 -4.77
N GLN A 36 -13.63 8.12 -5.20
CA GLN A 36 -14.09 8.56 -6.50
C GLN A 36 -12.97 9.20 -7.30
N ARG A 37 -13.08 9.13 -8.63
CA ARG A 37 -12.20 9.88 -9.53
C ARG A 37 -12.35 11.38 -9.26
N GLY A 38 -11.23 12.09 -9.23
CA GLY A 38 -11.18 13.53 -8.97
C GLY A 38 -11.16 13.90 -7.48
N ASP A 39 -11.40 12.93 -6.59
CA ASP A 39 -11.25 13.14 -5.15
C ASP A 39 -9.83 13.60 -4.83
N THR A 40 -9.74 14.53 -3.87
CA THR A 40 -8.42 14.94 -3.37
C THR A 40 -7.84 13.85 -2.48
N LEU A 41 -6.51 13.76 -2.40
CA LEU A 41 -5.85 12.87 -1.44
C LEU A 41 -6.34 13.13 0.01
N ALA A 42 -6.62 14.39 0.35
CA ALA A 42 -7.18 14.75 1.65
C ALA A 42 -8.56 14.13 1.87
N ALA A 43 -9.44 14.14 0.85
CA ALA A 43 -10.75 13.51 0.91
C ALA A 43 -10.65 11.98 1.02
N VAL A 44 -9.77 11.34 0.24
CA VAL A 44 -9.55 9.90 0.33
C VAL A 44 -9.06 9.51 1.74
N ARG A 45 -8.18 10.32 2.34
CA ARG A 45 -7.66 10.10 3.69
C ARG A 45 -8.69 10.23 4.81
N GLN A 46 -9.87 10.77 4.54
CA GLN A 46 -10.98 10.74 5.51
C GLN A 46 -11.56 9.33 5.68
N ASN A 47 -11.52 8.52 4.62
CA ASN A 47 -12.10 7.16 4.59
C ASN A 47 -11.03 6.06 4.65
N ILE A 48 -9.85 6.31 4.07
CA ILE A 48 -8.74 5.38 3.98
C ILE A 48 -7.57 5.92 4.80
N LYS A 49 -7.29 5.27 5.93
CA LYS A 49 -6.23 5.74 6.82
C LYS A 49 -4.83 5.48 6.24
N PRO A 50 -3.86 6.40 6.40
CA PRO A 50 -2.52 6.29 5.81
C PRO A 50 -1.77 5.00 6.16
N GLU A 51 -1.98 4.43 7.35
CA GLU A 51 -1.34 3.19 7.77
C GLU A 51 -1.71 1.97 6.90
N SER A 52 -2.83 2.04 6.17
CA SER A 52 -3.30 0.97 5.29
C SER A 52 -2.50 0.92 3.98
N VAL A 53 -1.69 1.94 3.69
CA VAL A 53 -0.84 2.00 2.50
C VAL A 53 0.28 0.96 2.63
N ASN A 54 0.25 -0.03 1.74
CA ASN A 54 1.27 -1.07 1.70
C ASN A 54 2.53 -0.56 0.98
N LEU A 55 2.37 0.13 -0.15
CA LEU A 55 3.49 0.65 -0.94
C LEU A 55 3.09 2.00 -1.54
N GLU A 56 3.96 2.98 -1.39
CA GLU A 56 3.79 4.31 -1.97
C GLU A 56 5.03 4.65 -2.80
N TYR A 57 4.81 5.16 -4.01
CA TYR A 57 5.89 5.69 -4.84
C TYR A 57 5.39 6.73 -5.82
N ARG A 58 6.30 7.59 -6.25
CA ARG A 58 6.09 8.53 -7.35
C ARG A 58 6.64 7.96 -8.64
N PHE A 59 6.00 8.29 -9.75
CA PHE A 59 6.46 7.93 -11.08
C PHE A 59 6.03 9.00 -12.07
N SER A 60 6.74 9.08 -13.20
CA SER A 60 6.43 10.04 -14.25
C SER A 60 5.96 9.31 -15.51
N ALA A 61 4.97 9.88 -16.19
CA ALA A 61 4.46 9.40 -17.48
C ALA A 61 3.93 10.60 -18.27
N ASN A 62 4.14 10.62 -19.59
CA ASN A 62 3.63 11.70 -20.46
C ASN A 62 3.97 13.11 -19.94
N ASP A 63 5.22 13.31 -19.48
CA ASP A 63 5.73 14.56 -18.90
C ASP A 63 4.96 15.08 -17.66
N ARG A 64 4.22 14.18 -16.98
CA ARG A 64 3.51 14.46 -15.73
C ARG A 64 3.96 13.53 -14.63
N ASP A 65 3.89 14.05 -13.40
CA ASP A 65 4.17 13.27 -12.20
C ASP A 65 2.89 12.71 -11.59
N TYR A 66 3.01 11.50 -11.08
CA TYR A 66 1.94 10.74 -10.45
C TYR A 66 2.41 10.16 -9.12
N LEU A 67 1.44 9.92 -8.24
CA LEU A 67 1.61 9.19 -6.99
C LEU A 67 0.78 7.91 -7.05
N ALA A 68 1.39 6.77 -6.78
CA ALA A 68 0.70 5.49 -6.65
C ALA A 68 0.70 5.04 -5.19
N GLN A 69 -0.47 4.71 -4.66
CA GLN A 69 -0.63 4.08 -3.34
C GLN A 69 -1.27 2.72 -3.51
N HIS A 70 -0.58 1.68 -3.05
CA HIS A 70 -1.03 0.30 -3.10
C HIS A 70 -1.61 -0.14 -1.77
N TYR A 71 -2.68 -0.91 -1.84
CA TYR A 71 -3.44 -1.41 -0.71
C TYR A 71 -3.70 -2.90 -0.87
N ARG A 72 -3.82 -3.61 0.25
CA ARG A 72 -4.41 -4.95 0.28
C ARG A 72 -5.89 -4.79 0.57
N VAL A 73 -6.76 -5.25 -0.31
CA VAL A 73 -8.21 -5.15 -0.13
C VAL A 73 -8.75 -6.55 0.11
N GLU A 74 -9.53 -6.72 1.18
CA GLU A 74 -10.28 -7.95 1.42
C GLU A 74 -11.43 -8.05 0.41
N THR A 75 -11.36 -9.05 -0.46
CA THR A 75 -12.31 -9.24 -1.57
C THR A 75 -13.23 -10.43 -1.40
N GLY A 76 -12.98 -11.27 -0.40
CA GLY A 76 -13.81 -12.42 -0.10
C GLY A 76 -13.20 -13.31 0.97
N ILE A 77 -13.82 -14.46 1.14
CA ILE A 77 -13.38 -15.51 2.05
C ILE A 77 -13.37 -16.85 1.30
N THR A 78 -12.42 -17.72 1.65
CA THR A 78 -12.46 -19.13 1.27
C THR A 78 -12.60 -19.97 2.54
N GLU A 79 -13.29 -21.09 2.44
CA GLU A 79 -13.47 -22.02 3.55
C GLU A 79 -12.64 -23.27 3.28
N SER A 80 -11.77 -23.61 4.23
CA SER A 80 -10.97 -24.82 4.21
C SER A 80 -11.29 -25.67 5.42
N THR A 81 -11.62 -26.94 5.22
CA THR A 81 -11.86 -27.87 6.33
C THR A 81 -10.54 -28.52 6.74
N THR A 82 -10.18 -28.40 8.02
CA THR A 82 -9.07 -29.15 8.62
C THR A 82 -9.62 -30.18 9.58
N VAL A 83 -9.10 -31.40 9.55
CA VAL A 83 -9.49 -32.44 10.50
C VAL A 83 -8.60 -32.33 11.73
N VAL A 84 -9.21 -32.12 12.90
CA VAL A 84 -8.51 -32.13 14.19
C VAL A 84 -8.88 -33.42 14.91
N CYS A 85 -7.88 -34.21 15.31
CA CYS A 85 -8.08 -35.49 15.99
C CYS A 85 -7.66 -35.41 17.47
N THR A 86 -8.62 -35.15 18.36
CA THR A 86 -8.43 -35.16 19.83
C THR A 86 -9.78 -35.27 20.58
N PRO A 87 -10.16 -36.38 21.25
CA PRO A 87 -9.76 -37.80 21.08
C PRO A 87 -10.48 -38.50 19.91
N GLY A 88 -11.42 -37.84 19.23
CA GLY A 88 -12.00 -38.24 17.95
C GLY A 88 -11.59 -37.28 16.84
N CYS A 89 -11.77 -37.68 15.58
CA CYS A 89 -11.49 -36.82 14.43
C CYS A 89 -12.73 -36.04 14.03
N PHE A 90 -12.64 -34.71 14.11
CA PHE A 90 -13.73 -33.81 13.77
C PHE A 90 -13.28 -32.84 12.67
N PRO A 91 -14.08 -32.63 11.61
CA PRO A 91 -13.83 -31.57 10.64
C PRO A 91 -14.07 -30.22 11.31
N VAL A 92 -13.09 -29.33 11.23
CA VAL A 92 -13.17 -27.95 11.69
C VAL A 92 -13.07 -27.03 10.46
N PRO A 93 -14.12 -26.25 10.15
CA PRO A 93 -14.05 -25.26 9.08
C PRO A 93 -13.16 -24.10 9.51
N ILE A 94 -12.28 -23.66 8.61
CA ILE A 94 -11.40 -22.51 8.78
C ILE A 94 -11.73 -21.52 7.67
N ILE A 95 -12.10 -20.30 8.06
CA ILE A 95 -12.37 -19.21 7.14
C ILE A 95 -11.05 -18.45 6.91
N ILE A 96 -10.64 -18.34 5.65
CA ILE A 96 -9.41 -17.65 5.26
C ILE A 96 -9.79 -16.46 4.37
N PRO A 97 -9.46 -15.21 4.77
CA PRO A 97 -9.74 -14.04 3.95
C PRO A 97 -8.86 -14.02 2.70
N ILE A 98 -9.46 -13.61 1.59
CA ILE A 98 -8.79 -13.41 0.29
C ILE A 98 -8.50 -11.92 0.14
N PHE A 99 -7.22 -11.58 -0.03
CA PHE A 99 -6.77 -10.21 -0.25
C PHE A 99 -6.30 -10.03 -1.70
N THR A 100 -6.79 -8.96 -2.34
CA THR A 100 -6.40 -8.56 -3.69
C THR A 100 -5.63 -7.25 -3.65
N PRO A 101 -4.51 -7.10 -4.39
CA PRO A 101 -3.78 -5.85 -4.47
C PRO A 101 -4.55 -4.82 -5.32
N TYR A 102 -4.84 -3.66 -4.74
CA TYR A 102 -5.42 -2.51 -5.42
C TYR A 102 -4.45 -1.34 -5.39
N VAL A 103 -4.50 -0.50 -6.42
CA VAL A 103 -3.76 0.75 -6.47
C VAL A 103 -4.73 1.91 -6.66
N ILE A 104 -4.46 3.01 -5.96
CA ILE A 104 -5.04 4.32 -6.25
C ILE A 104 -3.93 5.17 -6.88
N VAL A 105 -4.18 5.68 -8.08
CA VAL A 105 -3.27 6.55 -8.83
C VAL A 105 -3.76 7.98 -8.70
N TYR A 106 -2.87 8.87 -8.27
CA TYR A 106 -3.12 10.29 -8.16
C TYR A 106 -2.25 11.08 -9.15
N GLU A 107 -2.77 12.19 -9.65
CA GLU A 107 -1.96 13.27 -10.19
C GLU A 107 -1.12 13.86 -9.05
N ALA A 108 0.18 14.07 -9.26
CA ALA A 108 1.07 14.55 -8.20
C ALA A 108 1.00 16.06 -7.95
N ASP A 109 0.45 16.81 -8.92
CA ASP A 109 0.25 18.25 -8.83
C ASP A 109 -0.76 18.61 -7.72
N PRO A 110 -0.53 19.69 -6.95
CA PRO A 110 -1.44 20.10 -5.90
C PRO A 110 -2.69 20.82 -6.47
N PRO A 111 -3.91 20.47 -6.01
CA PRO A 111 -4.21 19.39 -5.08
C PRO A 111 -4.11 18.02 -5.76
N GLN A 112 -3.48 17.05 -5.10
CA GLN A 112 -3.35 15.68 -5.62
C GLN A 112 -4.73 15.06 -5.76
N ARG A 113 -5.08 14.63 -6.97
CA ARG A 113 -6.41 14.12 -7.32
C ARG A 113 -6.34 12.71 -7.85
N VAL A 114 -7.33 11.89 -7.48
CA VAL A 114 -7.46 10.52 -7.97
C VAL A 114 -7.68 10.54 -9.49
N LEU A 115 -6.72 9.99 -10.23
CA LEU A 115 -6.85 9.70 -11.66
C LEU A 115 -7.72 8.46 -11.88
N SER A 116 -7.38 7.37 -11.18
CA SER A 116 -8.10 6.10 -11.25
C SER A 116 -7.72 5.19 -10.08
N TYR A 117 -8.51 4.15 -9.85
CA TYR A 117 -8.21 3.10 -8.88
C TYR A 117 -8.68 1.75 -9.39
N GLY A 118 -8.01 0.68 -8.98
CA GLY A 118 -8.31 -0.67 -9.44
C GLY A 118 -7.16 -1.64 -9.17
N THR A 119 -7.36 -2.89 -9.54
CA THR A 119 -6.24 -3.83 -9.75
C THR A 119 -5.43 -3.39 -10.97
N ILE A 120 -4.18 -3.86 -11.06
CA ILE A 120 -3.33 -3.58 -12.22
C ILE A 120 -3.96 -4.12 -13.51
N GLU A 121 -4.65 -5.26 -13.42
CA GLU A 121 -5.36 -5.89 -14.52
C GLU A 121 -6.57 -5.06 -14.97
N GLU A 122 -7.39 -4.58 -14.03
CA GLU A 122 -8.53 -3.69 -14.32
C GLU A 122 -8.06 -2.39 -14.96
N LEU A 123 -7.03 -1.74 -14.41
CA LEU A 123 -6.50 -0.48 -14.94
C LEU A 123 -5.86 -0.65 -16.32
N SER A 124 -5.22 -1.80 -16.58
CA SER A 124 -4.63 -2.09 -17.90
C SER A 124 -5.66 -2.29 -19.02
N LYS A 125 -6.90 -2.60 -18.66
CA LYS A 125 -8.02 -2.79 -19.58
C LYS A 125 -8.99 -1.61 -19.56
N ASN A 126 -8.63 -0.52 -18.89
CA ASN A 126 -9.48 0.66 -18.80
C ASN A 126 -9.60 1.32 -20.20
N PRO A 127 -10.82 1.60 -20.68
CA PRO A 127 -11.03 2.26 -21.98
C PRO A 127 -10.61 3.74 -22.00
N ASP A 128 -10.30 4.33 -20.84
CA ASP A 128 -9.83 5.70 -20.73
C ASP A 128 -8.32 5.79 -21.06
N ASP A 129 -8.01 6.48 -22.17
CA ASP A 129 -6.64 6.69 -22.65
C ASP A 129 -5.73 7.37 -21.62
N ALA A 130 -6.28 8.24 -20.77
CA ALA A 130 -5.50 8.90 -19.71
C ALA A 130 -5.02 7.90 -18.64
N VAL A 131 -5.74 6.80 -18.45
CA VAL A 131 -5.38 5.73 -17.50
C VAL A 131 -4.51 4.68 -18.18
N SER A 132 -4.91 4.22 -19.36
CA SER A 132 -4.20 3.16 -20.06
C SER A 132 -2.77 3.60 -20.47
N SER A 133 -2.60 4.87 -20.84
CA SER A 133 -1.29 5.43 -21.23
C SER A 133 -0.27 5.47 -20.10
N VAL A 134 -0.69 5.55 -18.83
CA VAL A 134 0.23 5.60 -17.68
C VAL A 134 0.62 4.21 -17.16
N MET A 135 -0.10 3.15 -17.58
CA MET A 135 0.10 1.79 -17.08
C MET A 135 1.49 1.20 -17.31
N PRO A 136 2.15 1.39 -18.46
CA PRO A 136 3.51 0.88 -18.66
C PRO A 136 4.49 1.45 -17.63
N SER A 137 4.45 2.77 -17.42
CA SER A 137 5.29 3.45 -16.43
C SER A 137 4.94 3.06 -14.99
N LEU A 138 3.65 2.91 -14.69
CA LEU A 138 3.17 2.47 -13.38
C LEU A 138 3.72 1.08 -13.01
N LYS A 139 3.64 0.11 -13.94
CA LYS A 139 4.13 -1.26 -13.73
C LYS A 139 5.65 -1.28 -13.50
N LEU A 140 6.41 -0.57 -14.34
CA LEU A 140 7.86 -0.50 -14.21
C LEU A 140 8.30 0.19 -12.91
N ALA A 141 7.59 1.24 -12.48
CA ALA A 141 7.84 1.89 -11.20
C ALA A 141 7.46 0.97 -10.01
N MET A 142 6.38 0.21 -10.11
CA MET A 142 5.96 -0.78 -9.11
C MET A 142 7.05 -1.83 -8.85
N GLU A 143 7.62 -2.38 -9.92
CA GLU A 143 8.69 -3.39 -9.84
C GLU A 143 9.91 -2.83 -9.10
N LYS A 144 10.34 -1.62 -9.48
CA LYS A 144 11.47 -0.92 -8.84
C LYS A 144 11.19 -0.65 -7.35
N ALA A 145 10.01 -0.13 -7.03
CA ALA A 145 9.63 0.21 -5.67
C ALA A 145 9.50 -1.05 -4.78
N SER A 146 8.96 -2.13 -5.33
CA SER A 146 8.85 -3.43 -4.64
C SER A 146 10.21 -4.05 -4.37
N ALA A 147 11.13 -4.00 -5.35
CA ALA A 147 12.50 -4.46 -5.18
C ALA A 147 13.23 -3.66 -4.08
N ALA A 148 13.06 -2.33 -4.06
CA ALA A 148 13.64 -1.47 -3.03
C ALA A 148 13.08 -1.78 -1.63
N LYS A 149 11.76 -1.98 -1.51
CA LYS A 149 11.11 -2.34 -0.25
C LYS A 149 11.61 -3.68 0.29
N ASN A 150 11.84 -4.66 -0.57
CA ASN A 150 12.37 -5.97 -0.20
C ASN A 150 13.87 -5.93 0.17
N ALA A 151 14.64 -5.02 -0.43
CA ALA A 151 16.06 -4.85 -0.14
C ALA A 151 16.33 -4.12 1.20
N GLY A 152 15.46 -3.20 1.61
CA GLY A 152 15.57 -2.45 2.87
C GLY A 152 15.02 -3.17 4.12
N GLY A 153 14.49 -4.38 3.98
CA GLY A 153 13.89 -5.17 5.05
C GLY A 153 14.79 -6.24 5.68
N LYS A 154 16.12 -6.13 5.53
CA LYS A 154 17.10 -7.04 6.15
C LYS A 154 17.81 -6.38 7.32
#